data_AF-A0A963T375-F1
#
_entry.id   AF-A0A963T375-F1
#
_cell.length_a   1.000
_cell.length_b   1.000
_cell.length_c   1.000
_cell.angle_alpha   90.00
_cell.angle_beta   90.00
_cell.angle_gamma   90.00
#
_symmetry.space_group_name_H-M   'P 1'
#
loop_
_entity.id
_entity.type
_entity.pdbx_description
1 polymer ?
#
loop_
_entity_poly.entity_id
_entity_poly.type
_entity_poly.pdbx_seq_one_letter_code
_entity_poly.pdbx_strand_id
1 'polypeptide(L)'
;MGLTLLILATCLIFGAIAYFAARGPLPVPDIREAIRKTEPKRFSPRNTLFIIGPSANHNPCRMQRRLLKPAIAALIRDDVSVIEVYGQTKPTMNGEPIDWLDASLLRHAMDAEEGFFVIYVDDDGKTAFRSEAPMLARDIMERARLTGEIGPGDGRKRSSVLKKLRAA
;
A
#
# COMPACT_ATOMS: atom_id res chain seq x y z
N MET A 1 20.74 -55.10 -11.37
CA MET A 1 21.81 -54.11 -11.13
C MET A 1 22.04 -53.12 -12.28
N GLY A 2 21.57 -53.36 -13.52
CA GLY A 2 21.74 -52.41 -14.63
C GLY A 2 20.86 -51.14 -14.57
N LEU A 3 19.63 -51.26 -14.04
CA LEU A 3 18.67 -50.15 -13.99
C LEU A 3 19.14 -49.00 -13.07
N THR A 4 19.72 -49.33 -11.92
CA THR A 4 20.25 -48.37 -10.95
C THR A 4 21.45 -47.60 -11.49
N LEU A 5 22.29 -48.27 -12.30
CA LEU A 5 23.42 -47.62 -12.97
C LEU A 5 22.95 -46.66 -14.07
N LEU A 6 21.88 -47.00 -14.80
CA LEU A 6 21.28 -46.13 -15.81
C LEU A 6 20.69 -44.84 -15.20
N ILE A 7 20.03 -44.95 -14.04
CA ILE A 7 19.47 -43.80 -13.31
C ILE A 7 20.60 -42.89 -12.81
N LEU A 8 21.64 -43.45 -12.21
CA LEU A 8 22.79 -42.67 -11.74
C LEU A 8 23.53 -41.97 -12.90
N ALA A 9 23.72 -42.68 -14.01
CA ALA A 9 24.36 -42.11 -15.20
C ALA A 9 23.55 -40.96 -15.81
N THR A 10 22.22 -41.12 -15.91
CA THR A 10 21.35 -40.05 -16.42
C THR A 10 21.34 -38.84 -15.49
N CYS A 11 21.24 -39.04 -14.17
CA CYS A 11 21.33 -37.94 -13.21
C CYS A 11 22.67 -37.17 -13.29
N LEU A 12 23.79 -37.88 -13.47
CA LEU A 12 25.11 -37.25 -13.62
C LEU A 12 25.23 -36.45 -14.93
N ILE A 13 24.68 -36.96 -16.03
CA ILE A 13 24.69 -36.26 -17.32
C ILE A 13 23.87 -34.97 -17.24
N PHE A 14 22.65 -35.03 -16.69
CA PHE A 14 21.82 -33.85 -16.50
C PHE A 14 22.45 -32.84 -15.52
N GLY A 15 23.07 -33.32 -14.44
CA GLY A 15 23.80 -32.47 -13.50
C GLY A 15 25.01 -31.77 -14.14
N ALA A 16 25.76 -32.48 -14.99
CA ALA A 16 26.91 -31.94 -15.71
C ALA A 16 26.49 -30.90 -16.76
N ILE A 17 25.40 -31.17 -17.51
CA ILE A 17 24.84 -30.23 -18.48
C ILE A 17 24.35 -28.95 -17.77
N ALA A 18 23.66 -29.08 -16.64
CA ALA A 18 23.20 -27.93 -15.85
C ALA A 18 24.38 -27.10 -15.31
N TYR A 19 25.44 -27.75 -14.84
CA TYR A 19 26.65 -27.09 -14.34
C TYR A 19 27.39 -26.29 -15.42
N PHE A 20 27.48 -26.84 -16.64
CA PHE A 20 28.09 -26.13 -17.77
C PHE A 20 27.17 -25.04 -18.33
N ALA A 21 25.86 -25.24 -18.37
CA ALA A 21 24.89 -24.23 -18.78
C ALA A 21 24.87 -23.01 -17.83
N ALA A 22 25.07 -23.23 -16.53
CA ALA A 22 25.16 -22.17 -15.52
C ALA A 22 26.47 -21.36 -15.60
N ARG A 23 27.47 -21.82 -16.36
CA ARG A 23 28.75 -21.12 -16.60
C ARG A 23 28.79 -20.31 -17.91
N GLY A 24 27.74 -20.39 -18.73
CA GLY A 24 27.55 -19.43 -19.82
C GLY A 24 27.22 -18.03 -19.27
N PRO A 25 27.43 -16.96 -20.04
CA PRO A 25 26.95 -15.64 -19.67
C PRO A 25 25.42 -15.68 -19.65
N LEU A 26 24.84 -15.95 -18.48
CA LEU A 26 23.42 -15.81 -18.25
C LEU A 26 23.06 -14.35 -18.60
N PRO A 27 21.95 -14.09 -19.30
CA PRO A 27 21.42 -12.74 -19.45
C PRO A 27 20.91 -12.28 -18.07
N VAL A 28 21.83 -11.82 -17.23
CA VAL A 28 21.57 -11.32 -15.87
C VAL A 28 20.94 -9.91 -15.79
N PRO A 29 20.67 -9.11 -16.86
CA PRO A 29 20.04 -7.81 -16.63
C PRO A 29 18.62 -7.87 -16.07
N ASP A 30 17.82 -8.90 -16.40
CA ASP A 30 16.37 -8.88 -16.11
C ASP A 30 15.97 -9.48 -14.77
N ILE A 31 16.78 -10.34 -14.16
CA ILE A 31 16.42 -10.98 -12.89
C ILE A 31 16.41 -9.95 -11.76
N ARG A 32 17.31 -8.96 -11.80
CA ARG A 32 17.36 -7.90 -10.79
C ARG A 32 16.16 -6.96 -10.88
N GLU A 33 15.68 -6.66 -12.08
CA GLU A 33 14.45 -5.88 -12.28
C GLU A 33 13.18 -6.68 -11.95
N ALA A 34 13.16 -7.97 -12.30
CA ALA A 34 12.09 -8.88 -11.91
C ALA A 34 12.02 -9.02 -10.39
N ILE A 35 13.13 -9.27 -9.70
CA ILE A 35 13.18 -9.36 -8.23
C ILE A 35 12.80 -8.02 -7.59
N ARG A 36 13.22 -6.87 -8.14
CA ARG A 36 12.81 -5.55 -7.64
C ARG A 36 11.33 -5.26 -7.83
N LYS A 37 10.68 -5.87 -8.84
CA LYS A 37 9.21 -5.86 -9.01
C LYS A 37 8.51 -6.87 -8.09
N THR A 38 9.18 -7.97 -7.74
CA THR A 38 8.61 -9.08 -6.95
C THR A 38 8.96 -9.03 -5.47
N GLU A 39 9.76 -8.07 -4.99
CA GLU A 39 9.86 -7.81 -3.55
C GLU A 39 8.43 -7.57 -3.04
N PRO A 40 7.91 -8.44 -2.15
CA PRO A 40 6.58 -8.24 -1.61
C PRO A 40 6.63 -6.90 -0.88
N LYS A 41 5.94 -5.89 -1.44
CA LYS A 41 5.75 -4.61 -0.75
C LYS A 41 5.07 -4.94 0.56
N ARG A 42 5.86 -5.03 1.62
CA ARG A 42 5.37 -5.37 2.95
C ARG A 42 4.48 -4.20 3.34
N PHE A 43 3.18 -4.43 3.29
CA PHE A 43 2.20 -3.45 3.70
C PHE A 43 2.45 -3.11 5.16
N SER A 44 2.91 -1.89 5.41
CA SER A 44 3.06 -1.34 6.76
C SER A 44 2.30 -0.04 6.76
N PRO A 45 1.08 -0.02 7.33
CA PRO A 45 0.23 1.17 7.29
C PRO A 45 0.68 2.17 8.35
N ARG A 46 1.86 2.76 8.18
CA ARG A 46 2.34 3.84 9.03
C ARG A 46 1.81 5.16 8.50
N ASN A 47 1.44 6.09 9.39
CA ASN A 47 0.88 7.39 9.03
C ASN A 47 -0.21 7.27 7.95
N THR A 48 -1.20 6.41 8.18
CA THR A 48 -2.19 6.07 7.17
C THR A 48 -3.60 6.32 7.69
N LEU A 49 -4.36 7.13 6.97
CA LEU A 49 -5.78 7.37 7.17
C LEU A 49 -6.59 6.43 6.27
N PHE A 50 -7.32 5.50 6.87
CA PHE A 50 -8.24 4.62 6.18
C PHE A 50 -9.64 5.20 6.16
N ILE A 51 -10.26 5.15 4.99
CA ILE A 51 -11.70 5.39 4.79
C ILE A 51 -12.29 4.09 4.27
N ILE A 52 -13.02 3.39 5.13
CA ILE A 52 -13.60 2.08 4.82
C ILE A 52 -15.12 2.23 4.74
N GLY A 53 -15.74 1.64 3.73
CA GLY A 53 -17.20 1.72 3.58
C GLY A 53 -17.77 0.66 2.65
N PRO A 54 -19.09 0.52 2.54
CA PRO A 54 -19.70 -0.49 1.66
C PRO A 54 -19.60 -0.12 0.18
N SER A 55 -19.65 1.18 -0.15
CA SER A 55 -19.55 1.69 -1.52
C SER A 55 -19.12 3.16 -1.50
N ALA A 56 -18.36 3.58 -2.51
CA ALA A 56 -17.95 4.98 -2.67
C ALA A 56 -19.14 5.96 -2.70
N ASN A 57 -20.30 5.50 -3.20
CA ASN A 57 -21.52 6.30 -3.32
C ASN A 57 -22.43 6.25 -2.09
N HIS A 58 -22.09 5.45 -1.08
CA HIS A 58 -22.83 5.40 0.18
C HIS A 58 -22.70 6.75 0.92
N ASN A 59 -23.76 7.19 1.61
CA ASN A 59 -23.89 8.56 2.12
C ASN A 59 -22.70 9.02 3.03
N PRO A 60 -22.32 8.27 4.09
CA PRO A 60 -21.17 8.61 4.94
C PRO A 60 -19.85 8.64 4.18
N CYS A 61 -19.64 7.74 3.19
CA CYS A 61 -18.43 7.71 2.38
C CYS A 61 -18.29 8.96 1.50
N ARG A 62 -19.38 9.35 0.84
CA ARG A 62 -19.43 10.60 0.07
C ARG A 62 -19.23 11.83 0.96
N MET A 63 -19.84 11.84 2.13
CA MET A 63 -19.71 12.92 3.10
C MET A 63 -18.26 13.04 3.57
N GLN A 64 -17.64 11.94 3.98
CA GLN A 64 -16.26 11.90 4.44
C GLN A 64 -15.29 12.47 3.41
N ARG A 65 -15.40 12.06 2.14
CA ARG A 65 -14.55 12.59 1.06
C ARG A 65 -14.69 14.12 0.91
N ARG A 66 -15.90 14.67 1.09
CA ARG A 66 -16.11 16.13 1.06
C ARG A 66 -15.48 16.81 2.27
N LEU A 67 -15.64 16.23 3.46
CA LEU A 67 -15.09 16.74 4.71
C LEU A 67 -13.56 16.73 4.75
N LEU A 68 -12.93 15.80 4.01
CA LEU A 68 -11.48 15.67 3.97
C LEU A 68 -10.80 16.68 3.03
N LYS A 69 -11.50 17.19 1.99
CA LYS A 69 -10.91 18.10 0.98
C LYS A 69 -10.06 19.24 1.57
N PRO A 70 -10.48 19.94 2.63
CA PRO A 70 -9.69 21.03 3.20
C PRO A 70 -8.36 20.59 3.83
N ALA A 71 -8.25 19.34 4.30
CA ALA A 71 -7.06 18.83 4.98
C ALA A 71 -6.04 18.19 4.03
N ILE A 72 -6.34 18.00 2.74
CA ILE A 72 -5.46 17.29 1.80
C ILE A 72 -4.03 17.86 1.81
N ALA A 73 -3.89 19.19 1.79
CA ALA A 73 -2.57 19.83 1.79
C ALA A 73 -1.78 19.53 3.08
N ALA A 74 -2.45 19.49 4.23
CA ALA A 74 -1.82 19.18 5.51
C ALA A 74 -1.44 17.69 5.60
N LEU A 75 -2.32 16.79 5.16
CA LEU A 75 -2.02 15.35 5.07
C LEU A 75 -0.80 15.07 4.19
N ILE A 76 -0.69 15.74 3.04
CA ILE A 76 0.49 15.61 2.16
C ILE A 76 1.76 16.15 2.85
N ARG A 77 1.65 17.27 3.58
CA ARG A 77 2.79 17.88 4.29
C ARG A 77 3.33 16.97 5.40
N ASP A 78 2.42 16.31 6.12
CA ASP A 78 2.74 15.42 7.23
C ASP A 78 2.95 13.95 6.79
N ASP A 79 3.08 13.71 5.47
CA ASP A 79 3.33 12.40 4.86
C ASP A 79 2.28 11.34 5.22
N VAL A 80 1.03 11.77 5.37
CA VAL A 80 -0.10 10.88 5.66
C VAL A 80 -0.66 10.31 4.36
N SER A 81 -0.68 8.98 4.26
CA SER A 81 -1.31 8.27 3.16
C SER A 81 -2.80 8.10 3.42
N VAL A 82 -3.65 8.42 2.45
CA VAL A 82 -5.10 8.18 2.53
C VAL A 82 -5.43 6.93 1.74
N ILE A 83 -5.91 5.87 2.40
CA ILE A 83 -6.35 4.64 1.74
C ILE A 83 -7.87 4.54 1.80
N GLU A 84 -8.51 4.43 0.65
CA GLU A 84 -9.96 4.25 0.54
C GLU A 84 -10.29 2.82 0.13
N VAL A 85 -11.20 2.18 0.87
CA VAL A 85 -11.62 0.78 0.65
C VAL A 85 -13.14 0.71 0.64
N TYR A 86 -13.72 0.44 -0.52
CA TYR A 86 -15.17 0.41 -0.69
C TYR A 86 -15.67 -0.96 -1.15
N GLY A 87 -16.34 -1.70 -0.26
CA GLY A 87 -16.83 -3.04 -0.55
C GLY A 87 -15.72 -3.93 -1.11
N GLN A 88 -15.95 -4.50 -2.29
CA GLN A 88 -15.00 -5.35 -3.02
C GLN A 88 -14.27 -4.61 -4.16
N THR A 89 -14.40 -3.28 -4.23
CA THR A 89 -13.67 -2.50 -5.23
C THR A 89 -12.19 -2.43 -4.88
N LYS A 90 -11.34 -2.26 -5.90
CA LYS A 90 -9.89 -2.11 -5.71
C LYS A 90 -9.63 -0.96 -4.72
N PRO A 91 -8.84 -1.19 -3.65
CA PRO A 91 -8.42 -0.11 -2.77
C PRO A 91 -7.68 0.96 -3.55
N THR A 92 -7.83 2.21 -3.10
CA THR A 92 -7.06 3.33 -3.67
C THR A 92 -6.20 3.96 -2.59
N MET A 93 -5.01 4.42 -2.95
CA MET A 93 -4.13 5.21 -2.08
C MET A 93 -3.95 6.57 -2.72
N ASN A 94 -4.36 7.62 -2.01
CA ASN A 94 -4.35 9.01 -2.49
C ASN A 94 -5.07 9.16 -3.85
N GLY A 95 -6.12 8.37 -4.08
CA GLY A 95 -6.91 8.35 -5.32
C GLY A 95 -6.41 7.37 -6.39
N GLU A 96 -5.20 6.81 -6.25
CA GLU A 96 -4.63 5.88 -7.23
C GLU A 96 -4.94 4.41 -6.87
N PRO A 97 -5.40 3.57 -7.81
CA PRO A 97 -5.66 2.15 -7.56
C PRO A 97 -4.42 1.39 -7.08
N ILE A 98 -4.64 0.47 -6.14
CA ILE A 98 -3.61 -0.43 -5.61
C ILE A 98 -3.92 -1.87 -5.99
N ASP A 99 -3.06 -2.48 -6.80
CA ASP A 99 -3.27 -3.86 -7.27
C ASP A 99 -2.73 -4.95 -6.35
N TRP A 100 -1.83 -4.60 -5.41
CA TRP A 100 -1.20 -5.56 -4.50
C TRP A 100 -1.94 -5.74 -3.18
N LEU A 101 -2.99 -4.95 -2.92
CA LEU A 101 -3.72 -4.91 -1.65
C LEU A 101 -5.14 -5.44 -1.86
N ASP A 102 -5.47 -6.55 -1.21
CA ASP A 102 -6.81 -7.12 -1.26
C ASP A 102 -7.76 -6.35 -0.31
N ALA A 103 -8.93 -5.97 -0.83
CA ALA A 103 -9.91 -5.18 -0.08
C ALA A 103 -10.50 -5.95 1.10
N SER A 104 -10.83 -7.24 0.92
CA SER A 104 -11.42 -8.06 1.97
C SER A 104 -10.43 -8.32 3.10
N LEU A 105 -9.19 -8.67 2.75
CA LEU A 105 -8.13 -8.89 3.73
C LEU A 105 -7.81 -7.63 4.52
N LEU A 106 -7.78 -6.46 3.86
CA LEU A 106 -7.56 -5.19 4.55
C LEU A 106 -8.72 -4.86 5.49
N ARG A 107 -9.98 -5.01 5.06
CA ARG A 107 -11.15 -4.78 5.92
C ARG A 107 -11.12 -5.67 7.14
N HIS A 108 -10.80 -6.95 6.98
CA HIS A 108 -10.68 -7.90 8.07
C HIS A 108 -9.52 -7.54 9.02
N ALA A 109 -8.35 -7.20 8.47
CA ALA A 109 -7.19 -6.80 9.28
C ALA A 109 -7.43 -5.52 10.08
N MET A 110 -8.34 -4.67 9.62
CA MET A 110 -8.75 -3.43 10.29
C MET A 110 -10.01 -3.60 11.16
N ASP A 111 -10.54 -4.82 11.31
CA ASP A 111 -11.79 -5.12 12.04
C ASP A 111 -12.96 -4.25 11.54
N ALA A 112 -13.09 -4.13 10.21
CA ALA A 112 -13.94 -3.16 9.51
C ALA A 112 -14.71 -3.82 8.34
N GLU A 113 -15.20 -5.04 8.56
CA GLU A 113 -15.89 -5.86 7.56
C GLU A 113 -17.19 -5.22 7.09
N GLU A 114 -17.99 -4.67 8.00
CA GLU A 114 -19.32 -4.12 7.72
C GLU A 114 -19.48 -2.70 8.23
N GLY A 115 -20.15 -1.84 7.45
CA GLY A 115 -20.39 -0.44 7.82
C GLY A 115 -19.34 0.53 7.27
N PHE A 116 -19.26 1.70 7.90
CA PHE A 116 -18.38 2.81 7.52
C PHE A 116 -17.41 3.11 8.66
N PHE A 117 -16.13 3.31 8.33
CA PHE A 117 -15.10 3.64 9.30
C PHE A 117 -14.13 4.68 8.78
N VAL A 118 -13.67 5.53 9.69
CA VAL A 118 -12.47 6.36 9.55
C VAL A 118 -11.49 5.89 10.61
N ILE A 119 -10.33 5.41 10.18
CA ILE A 119 -9.30 4.85 11.07
C ILE A 119 -7.98 5.52 10.75
N TYR A 120 -7.29 6.03 11.76
CA TYR A 120 -5.93 6.56 11.58
C TYR A 120 -4.93 5.68 12.31
N VAL A 121 -3.87 5.30 11.59
CA VAL A 121 -2.73 4.56 12.10
C VAL A 121 -1.52 5.48 12.11
N ASP A 122 -0.87 5.56 13.27
CA ASP A 122 0.28 6.43 13.52
C ASP A 122 1.60 5.90 12.91
N ASP A 123 2.71 6.55 13.20
CA ASP A 123 4.04 6.21 12.72
C ASP A 123 4.61 4.92 13.34
N ASP A 124 4.17 4.59 14.56
CA ASP A 124 4.41 3.31 15.24
C ASP A 124 3.65 2.14 14.59
N GLY A 125 2.63 2.43 13.76
CA GLY A 125 1.74 1.42 13.19
C GLY A 125 0.59 1.03 14.13
N LYS A 126 0.29 1.85 15.15
CA LYS A 126 -0.83 1.66 16.08
C LYS A 126 -2.03 2.49 15.65
N THR A 127 -3.22 1.98 15.90
CA THR A 127 -4.46 2.73 15.69
C THR A 127 -4.55 3.86 16.71
N ALA A 128 -4.35 5.09 16.27
CA ALA A 128 -4.47 6.28 17.11
C ALA A 128 -5.93 6.67 17.36
N PHE A 129 -6.81 6.50 16.35
CA PHE A 129 -8.25 6.59 16.55
C PHE A 129 -9.04 5.75 15.53
N ARG A 130 -10.29 5.48 15.90
CA ARG A 130 -11.32 4.84 15.07
C ARG A 130 -12.65 5.57 15.26
N SER A 131 -13.39 5.75 14.17
CA SER A 131 -14.73 6.34 14.18
C SER A 131 -15.63 5.59 13.20
N GLU A 132 -16.86 5.30 13.60
CA GLU A 132 -17.90 4.70 12.75
C GLU A 132 -18.78 5.75 12.06
N ALA A 133 -18.50 7.02 12.30
CA ALA A 133 -19.21 8.16 11.74
C ALA A 133 -18.24 9.09 10.98
N PRO A 134 -18.71 9.84 9.97
CA PRO A 134 -17.90 10.84 9.29
C PRO A 134 -17.32 11.85 10.27
N MET A 135 -16.08 12.25 10.03
CA MET A 135 -15.33 13.18 10.87
C MET A 135 -14.94 14.41 10.09
N LEU A 136 -14.97 15.57 10.75
CA LEU A 136 -14.46 16.79 10.17
C LEU A 136 -12.93 16.71 10.03
N ALA A 137 -12.39 17.37 9.00
CA ALA A 137 -10.96 17.50 8.80
C ALA A 137 -10.21 17.96 10.07
N ARG A 138 -10.72 18.97 10.77
CA ARG A 138 -10.12 19.49 12.01
C ARG A 138 -10.04 18.44 13.11
N ASP A 139 -11.09 17.65 13.28
CA ASP A 139 -11.17 16.64 14.34
C ASP A 139 -10.20 15.48 14.04
N ILE A 140 -10.03 15.14 12.75
CA ILE A 140 -9.03 14.18 12.29
C ILE A 140 -7.63 14.67 12.61
N MET A 141 -7.30 15.90 12.21
CA MET A 141 -5.96 16.48 12.44
C MET A 141 -5.63 16.56 13.93
N GLU A 142 -6.58 17.00 14.75
CA GLU A 142 -6.43 17.10 16.20
C GLU A 142 -6.20 15.73 16.85
N ARG A 143 -7.05 14.74 16.54
CA ARG A 143 -6.91 13.38 17.11
C ARG A 143 -5.68 12.65 16.60
N ALA A 144 -5.28 12.90 15.36
CA ALA A 144 -4.05 12.38 14.78
C ALA A 144 -2.79 13.10 15.28
N ARG A 145 -2.94 14.18 16.09
CA ARG A 145 -1.84 15.02 16.58
C ARG A 145 -0.96 15.56 15.43
N LEU A 146 -1.57 15.83 14.29
CA LEU A 146 -0.88 16.33 13.11
C LEU A 146 -0.70 17.84 13.22
N THR A 147 0.54 18.30 13.09
CA THR A 147 0.96 19.69 13.30
C THR A 147 0.61 20.65 12.16
N GLY A 148 0.09 20.15 11.04
CA GLY A 148 -0.30 21.01 9.92
C GLY A 148 -1.47 21.93 10.26
N GLU A 149 -1.22 23.23 10.39
CA GLU A 149 -2.28 24.25 10.29
C GLU A 149 -3.11 23.99 9.03
N ILE A 150 -4.44 23.92 9.19
CA ILE A 150 -5.40 23.82 8.09
C ILE A 150 -5.44 25.18 7.39
N GLY A 151 -4.45 25.43 6.54
CA GLY A 151 -4.27 26.68 5.81
C GLY A 151 -3.92 26.43 4.34
N PRO A 152 -4.16 27.42 3.46
CA PRO A 152 -3.73 27.34 2.07
C PRO A 152 -2.20 27.15 2.05
N GLY A 153 -1.76 26.08 1.42
CA GLY A 153 -0.42 25.55 1.59
C GLY A 153 0.68 26.55 1.26
N ASP A 154 1.51 26.84 2.26
CA ASP A 154 2.85 27.37 2.02
C ASP A 154 3.89 26.26 2.22
N GLY A 155 4.88 26.27 1.32
CA GLY A 155 5.78 25.17 1.06
C GLY A 155 7.10 25.31 1.82
N ARG A 156 7.55 24.21 2.43
CA ARG A 156 8.98 23.90 2.69
C ARG A 156 9.13 22.52 3.33
N LYS A 157 8.82 21.46 2.58
CA LYS A 157 9.46 20.14 2.75
C LYS A 157 9.15 19.30 1.52
N ARG A 158 10.21 18.83 0.85
CA ARG A 158 10.13 18.13 -0.44
C ARG A 158 9.56 16.73 -0.23
N SER A 159 8.25 16.57 -0.40
CA SER A 159 7.57 15.28 -0.45
C SER A 159 8.14 14.39 -1.56
N SER A 160 8.35 13.10 -1.26
CA SER A 160 8.83 12.09 -2.21
C SER A 160 7.82 11.84 -3.35
N VAL A 161 6.54 12.13 -3.12
CA VAL A 161 5.44 12.04 -4.08
C VAL A 161 5.57 13.12 -5.17
N LEU A 162 5.85 14.36 -4.78
CA LEU A 162 6.12 15.47 -5.71
C LEU A 162 7.38 15.24 -6.55
N LYS A 163 8.36 14.48 -6.03
CA LYS A 163 9.57 14.14 -6.79
C LYS A 163 9.28 13.16 -7.94
N LYS A 164 8.29 12.27 -7.79
CA LYS A 164 7.89 11.33 -8.84
C LYS A 164 7.10 12.01 -9.97
N LEU A 165 6.25 12.98 -9.64
CA LEU A 165 5.45 13.74 -10.63
C LEU A 165 6.29 14.69 -11.51
N ARG A 166 7.51 15.05 -11.10
CA ARG A 166 8.43 15.88 -11.91
C ARG A 166 9.41 15.09 -12.79
N ALA A 167 9.47 13.76 -12.62
CA ALA A 167 10.37 12.89 -13.35
C ALA A 167 9.69 12.14 -14.51
N ALA A 168 8.40 12.40 -14.72
CA ALA A 168 7.61 12.03 -15.89
C ALA A 168 7.38 13.28 -16.74
#